data_AF-A0A8C7CPE7-F1
#
_entry.id   AF-A0A8C7CPE7-F1
#
_cell.length_a   1.000
_cell.length_b   1.000
_cell.length_c   1.000
_cell.angle_alpha   90.00
_cell.angle_beta   90.00
_cell.angle_gamma   90.00
#
_symmetry.space_group_name_H-M   'P 1'
#
loop_
_entity.id
_entity.type
_entity.pdbx_description
1 polymer ?
#
loop_
_entity_poly.entity_id
_entity_poly.type
_entity_poly.pdbx_seq_one_letter_code
_entity_poly.pdbx_strand_id
1 'polypeptide(L)' 'MFGVYDNIGILGDFKAHPKDLIVWLVCRLTRKKRMVGNRMMTQDKHDMEKRIRFLYRHFNRFGKHR' A
#
# COMPACT_ATOMS: atom_id res chain seq x y z
N MET A 1 12.40 -20.51 6.36
CA MET A 1 13.15 -19.59 7.24
C MET A 1 12.38 -18.27 7.35
N PHE A 2 11.36 -18.22 8.20
CA PHE A 2 10.54 -17.03 8.44
C PHE A 2 11.07 -16.28 9.68
N GLY A 3 11.14 -14.96 9.66
CA GLY A 3 11.53 -14.12 10.81
C GLY A 3 13.04 -13.94 11.05
N VAL A 4 13.92 -14.52 10.21
CA VAL A 4 15.38 -14.51 10.42
C VAL A 4 16.00 -13.11 10.35
N TYR A 5 15.38 -12.16 9.64
CA TYR A 5 15.92 -10.81 9.42
C TYR A 5 15.07 -9.68 10.01
N ASP A 6 14.13 -10.00 10.90
CA ASP A 6 13.22 -9.01 11.46
C ASP A 6 13.96 -8.01 12.38
N ASN A 7 15.09 -8.44 12.98
CA ASN A 7 15.91 -7.63 13.88
C ASN A 7 17.21 -7.10 13.24
N ILE A 8 17.33 -7.14 11.91
CA ILE A 8 18.56 -6.77 11.20
C ILE A 8 18.99 -5.31 11.49
N GLY A 9 18.04 -4.43 11.81
CA GLY A 9 18.34 -3.05 12.18
C GLY A 9 19.07 -2.94 13.52
N ILE A 10 18.61 -3.65 14.55
CA ILE A 10 19.17 -3.59 15.91
C ILE A 10 20.53 -4.31 15.95
N LEU A 11 20.65 -5.44 15.25
CA LEU A 11 21.86 -6.27 15.26
C LEU A 11 22.88 -5.91 14.16
N GLY A 12 22.53 -5.02 13.24
CA GLY A 12 23.33 -4.67 12.06
C GLY A 12 23.72 -3.19 11.99
N ASP A 13 23.99 -2.55 13.13
CA ASP A 13 24.39 -1.14 13.24
C ASP A 13 23.41 -0.16 12.57
N PHE A 14 22.11 -0.48 12.53
CA PHE A 14 21.09 0.31 11.84
C PHE A 14 21.32 0.56 10.35
N LYS A 15 22.12 -0.27 9.67
CA LYS A 15 22.42 -0.15 8.23
C LYS A 15 21.20 -0.40 7.33
N ALA A 16 20.19 -1.14 7.81
CA ALA A 16 18.96 -1.44 7.07
C ALA A 16 17.76 -1.44 8.02
N HIS A 17 16.62 -0.91 7.56
CA HIS A 17 15.40 -0.90 8.35
C HIS A 17 14.51 -2.10 7.98
N PRO A 18 13.93 -2.86 8.93
CA PRO A 18 13.08 -4.03 8.63
C PRO A 18 11.88 -3.71 7.71
N LYS A 19 11.38 -2.46 7.75
CA LYS A 19 10.40 -1.90 6.79
C LYS A 19 10.80 -2.04 5.31
N ASP A 20 12.10 -2.09 5.00
CA ASP A 20 12.60 -2.27 3.63
C ASP A 20 12.51 -3.74 3.17
N LEU A 21 12.39 -4.67 4.12
CA LEU A 21 12.17 -6.09 3.88
C LEU A 21 10.68 -6.44 3.76
N ILE A 22 9.78 -5.53 4.15
CA ILE A 22 8.32 -5.74 4.11
C ILE A 22 7.74 -5.15 2.81
N VAL A 23 6.83 -5.86 2.15
CA VAL A 23 6.08 -5.36 1.00
C VAL A 23 4.83 -4.60 1.49
N TRP A 24 4.90 -3.27 1.52
CA TRP A 24 3.91 -2.37 2.17
C TRP A 24 2.51 -2.33 1.55
N LEU A 25 1.47 -2.17 2.40
CA LEU A 25 0.09 -2.46 2.00
C LEU A 25 -1.02 -1.82 2.89
N VAL A 26 -1.16 -0.49 2.97
CA VAL A 26 -2.33 0.09 3.68
C VAL A 26 -3.08 1.21 2.92
N CYS A 27 -2.45 1.96 2.02
CA CYS A 27 -3.16 2.80 1.02
C CYS A 27 -2.95 2.25 -0.40
N ARG A 28 -3.20 0.95 -0.58
CA ARG A 28 -2.87 0.15 -1.78
C ARG A 28 -3.38 0.79 -3.07
N LEU A 29 -4.65 1.20 -3.10
CA LEU A 29 -5.36 1.92 -4.16
C LEU A 29 -4.55 3.07 -4.76
N THR A 30 -4.44 4.12 -3.96
CA THR A 30 -3.89 5.41 -4.33
C THR A 30 -2.38 5.33 -4.60
N ARG A 31 -1.66 4.51 -3.83
CA ARG A 31 -0.23 4.29 -4.00
C ARG A 31 0.08 3.48 -5.28
N LYS A 32 -0.71 2.44 -5.59
CA LYS A 32 -0.62 1.68 -6.85
C LYS A 32 -0.90 2.60 -8.05
N LYS A 33 -1.92 3.45 -7.97
CA LYS A 33 -2.20 4.45 -9.01
C LYS A 33 -1.01 5.38 -9.25
N ARG A 34 -0.36 5.89 -8.19
CA ARG A 34 0.81 6.78 -8.30
C ARG A 34 2.06 6.10 -8.86
N MET A 35 2.33 4.84 -8.48
CA MET A 35 3.58 4.16 -8.87
C MET A 35 3.52 3.47 -10.23
N VAL A 36 2.40 2.81 -10.54
CA VAL A 36 2.29 1.93 -11.70
C VAL A 36 1.14 2.30 -12.63
N GLY A 37 0.34 3.32 -12.30
CA GLY A 37 -0.86 3.69 -13.06
C GLY A 37 -0.61 4.07 -14.53
N ASN A 38 0.61 4.51 -14.89
CA ASN A 38 0.97 4.83 -16.27
C ASN A 38 1.30 3.58 -17.11
N ARG A 39 1.64 2.46 -16.47
CA ARG A 39 2.02 1.19 -17.12
C ARG A 39 0.94 0.12 -17.01
N MET A 40 -0.21 0.45 -16.42
CA MET A 40 -1.34 -0.48 -16.28
C MET A 40 -2.15 -0.55 -17.58
N MET A 41 -2.71 -1.73 -17.86
CA MET A 41 -3.69 -1.90 -18.93
C MET A 41 -4.89 -0.98 -18.70
N THR A 42 -5.48 -0.48 -19.79
CA THR A 42 -6.54 0.53 -19.74
C THR A 42 -7.73 0.10 -18.87
N GLN A 43 -8.15 -1.16 -19.01
CA GLN A 43 -9.26 -1.73 -18.22
C GLN A 43 -8.94 -1.76 -16.72
N ASP A 44 -7.76 -2.28 -16.35
CA ASP A 44 -7.32 -2.34 -14.95
C ASP A 44 -7.21 -0.96 -14.31
N LYS A 45 -6.72 0.03 -15.07
CA LYS A 45 -6.63 1.42 -14.63
C LYS A 45 -8.03 2.00 -14.38
N HIS A 46 -8.96 1.77 -15.30
CA HIS A 46 -10.33 2.26 -15.20
C HIS A 46 -11.07 1.65 -14.00
N ASP A 47 -10.93 0.34 -13.76
CA ASP A 47 -11.53 -0.34 -12.62
C ASP A 47 -10.91 0.09 -11.29
N MET A 48 -9.59 0.29 -11.25
CA MET A 48 -8.90 0.84 -10.08
C MET A 48 -9.42 2.24 -9.73
N GLU A 49 -9.63 3.12 -10.71
CA GLU A 49 -10.14 4.47 -10.48
C GLU A 49 -11.60 4.49 -10.01
N LYS A 50 -12.46 3.62 -10.56
CA LYS A 50 -13.83 3.43 -10.06
C LYS A 50 -13.80 3.00 -8.59
N ARG A 51 -12.92 2.06 -8.23
CA ARG A 51 -12.78 1.58 -6.85
C ARG A 51 -12.27 2.65 -5.89
N ILE A 52 -11.30 3.46 -6.30
CA ILE A 52 -10.82 4.60 -5.49
C ILE A 52 -11.96 5.59 -5.22
N ARG A 53 -12.76 5.95 -6.24
CA ARG A 53 -13.91 6.86 -6.08
C ARG A 53 -15.00 6.29 -5.17
N PHE A 54 -15.25 4.98 -5.24
CA PHE A 54 -16.18 4.31 -4.33
C PHE A 54 -15.70 4.38 -2.88
N LEU A 55 -14.46 3.95 -2.63
CA LEU A 55 -13.88 3.92 -1.28
C LEU A 55 -13.80 5.31 -0.64
N TYR A 56 -13.41 6.33 -1.40
CA TYR A 56 -13.38 7.70 -0.89
C TYR A 56 -14.75 8.18 -0.45
N ARG A 57 -15.81 7.91 -1.24
CA ARG A 57 -17.19 8.26 -0.85
C ARG A 57 -17.65 7.45 0.36
N HIS A 58 -17.36 6.15 0.38
CA HIS A 58 -17.78 5.26 1.46
C HIS A 58 -17.16 5.69 2.79
N PHE A 59 -15.82 5.77 2.88
CA PHE A 59 -15.13 6.09 4.12
C PHE A 59 -15.39 7.52 4.63
N ASN A 60 -15.61 8.49 3.74
CA ASN A 60 -15.77 9.89 4.15
C ASN A 60 -17.22 10.33 4.36
N ARG A 61 -18.21 9.57 3.87
CA ARG A 61 -19.63 9.92 3.97
C ARG A 61 -20.45 8.93 4.78
N PHE A 62 -19.98 7.69 4.91
CA PHE A 62 -20.69 6.62 5.60
C PHE A 62 -19.80 6.09 6.73
N GLY A 63 -20.39 5.90 7.90
CA GLY A 63 -19.68 5.38 9.07
C GLY A 63 -20.57 5.44 10.30
N LYS A 64 -20.51 4.42 11.16
CA LYS A 64 -21.26 4.37 12.43
C LYS A 64 -20.66 5.30 13.48
N HIS A 65 -19.34 5.44 13.46
CA HIS A 65 -18.59 6.31 14.34
C HIS A 65 -18.06 7.48 13.51
N ARG A 66 -18.24 8.70 14.01
CA ARG A 66 -17.79 9.94 13.38
C ARG A 66 -17.13 10.83 14.41
#